data_AF-A0A4W3IF65-F1
#
_entry.id   AF-A0A4W3IF65-F1
#
_cell.length_a   1.000
_cell.length_b   1.000
_cell.length_c   1.000
_cell.angle_alpha   90.00
_cell.angle_beta   90.00
_cell.angle_gamma   90.00
#
_symmetry.space_group_name_H-M   'P 1'
#
loop_
_entity.id
_entity.type
_entity.pdbx_description
1 polymer ?
#
loop_
_entity_poly.entity_id
_entity_poly.type
_entity_poly.pdbx_seq_one_letter_code
_entity_poly.pdbx_strand_id
1 'polypeptide(L)'
;MRQLGNVTKTASAIQHALDHIFNEEKGSKANAKKFIVVVTDGEIYRDPLDISDVVNSLKMNNVERFAIGVGDATKKPKPVEELKLIASDPDDKHLFSVDNYAALDGLLENLEKNIVGIEGTQGAFEMQLAQAGFSAQYTQDGNILIGAVGAYDWAGGVIMYNETSQKVQFLNESKPSEDTTYGYLGYSVTTVKGASGDMYIAGAPRYNQTGQVLVFEAGASNTIKHRLKGKQLGSYFGSELCALDLNRDGATDYLLVGAPFYHKQGEEGIVYVYHLNEKNYFEEKGNLSGLLRFTRARFGFAIANIGDINKDGYNDIAIGAPLEEDGTGSIYIFNGNKDNGLETHSQRIPGKEVKTGLQYFGQSIGGATDVDEDGLIDITVGSCGAVVVLRYIDPEGQLSMNNLFTQLYVLPLDRTLNQ
;
A
#
# COMPACT_ATOMS: atom_id res chain seq x y z
N MET A 1 20.69 29.70 -26.45
CA MET A 1 19.85 30.91 -26.53
C MET A 1 20.40 31.81 -27.62
N ARG A 2 19.55 32.45 -28.43
CA ARG A 2 19.98 33.43 -29.44
C ARG A 2 19.90 34.81 -28.79
N GLN A 3 21.01 35.53 -28.69
CA GLN A 3 21.03 36.90 -28.15
C GLN A 3 20.25 37.82 -29.09
N LEU A 4 19.16 38.41 -28.59
CA LEU A 4 18.25 39.25 -29.38
C LEU A 4 18.70 40.73 -29.45
N GLY A 5 19.75 41.11 -28.70
CA GLY A 5 20.33 42.47 -28.72
C GLY A 5 21.48 42.64 -27.71
N ASN A 6 22.04 43.87 -27.64
CA ASN A 6 23.20 44.21 -26.78
C ASN A 6 22.80 44.80 -25.41
N VAL A 7 21.63 44.44 -24.88
CA VAL A 7 21.11 44.98 -23.61
C VAL A 7 20.50 43.87 -22.76
N THR A 8 20.53 44.04 -21.44
CA THR A 8 20.03 43.08 -20.46
C THR A 8 18.99 43.77 -19.58
N LYS A 9 17.72 43.66 -19.96
CA LYS A 9 16.60 44.36 -19.30
C LYS A 9 15.82 43.43 -18.36
N THR A 10 16.50 42.93 -17.33
CA THR A 10 15.95 41.91 -16.42
C THR A 10 14.80 42.43 -15.56
N ALA A 11 14.87 43.65 -15.02
CA ALA A 11 13.81 44.23 -14.21
C ALA A 11 12.54 44.46 -15.05
N SER A 12 12.69 44.99 -16.26
CA SER A 12 11.59 45.12 -17.23
C SER A 12 10.99 43.77 -17.62
N ALA A 13 11.81 42.72 -17.78
CA ALA A 13 11.33 41.39 -18.13
C ALA A 13 10.51 40.75 -16.99
N ILE A 14 10.97 40.89 -15.75
CA ILE A 14 10.24 40.42 -14.57
C ILE A 14 8.91 41.18 -14.42
N GLN A 15 8.93 42.50 -14.57
CA GLN A 15 7.71 43.31 -14.55
C GLN A 15 6.72 42.89 -15.65
N HIS A 16 7.22 42.58 -16.85
CA HIS A 16 6.37 42.05 -17.92
C HIS A 16 5.70 40.72 -17.54
N ALA A 17 6.43 39.81 -16.89
CA ALA A 17 5.87 38.55 -16.40
C ALA A 17 4.73 38.79 -15.39
N LEU A 18 4.93 39.70 -14.44
CA LEU A 18 3.92 40.07 -13.45
C LEU A 18 2.65 40.66 -14.09
N ASP A 19 2.82 41.50 -15.11
CA ASP A 19 1.70 42.24 -15.72
C ASP A 19 0.94 41.43 -16.79
N HIS A 20 1.65 40.56 -17.52
CA HIS A 20 1.14 39.95 -18.75
C HIS A 20 1.12 38.43 -18.74
N ILE A 21 1.90 37.77 -17.88
CA ILE A 21 1.95 36.30 -17.81
C ILE A 21 1.14 35.80 -16.61
N PHE A 22 1.35 36.37 -15.43
CA PHE A 22 0.54 36.07 -14.23
C PHE A 22 -0.82 36.81 -14.23
N ASN A 23 -1.50 36.76 -15.37
CA ASN A 23 -2.79 37.37 -15.61
C ASN A 23 -3.86 36.28 -15.78
N GLU A 24 -4.94 36.36 -15.01
CA GLU A 24 -6.00 35.35 -14.99
C GLU A 24 -6.78 35.27 -16.31
N GLU A 25 -6.96 36.39 -17.01
CA GLU A 25 -7.58 36.44 -18.33
C GLU A 25 -6.74 35.71 -19.40
N LYS A 26 -5.46 35.47 -19.10
CA LYS A 26 -4.50 34.75 -19.96
C LYS A 26 -4.19 33.34 -19.45
N GLY A 27 -4.97 32.83 -18.49
CA GLY A 27 -4.89 31.45 -18.02
C GLY A 27 -4.06 31.23 -16.76
N SER A 28 -3.50 32.29 -16.14
CA SER A 28 -2.93 32.17 -14.79
C SER A 28 -4.03 31.86 -13.78
N LYS A 29 -3.76 31.04 -12.77
CA LYS A 29 -4.73 30.77 -11.69
C LYS A 29 -4.42 31.63 -10.46
N ALA A 30 -5.45 32.23 -9.85
CA ALA A 30 -5.31 33.06 -8.65
C ALA A 30 -4.62 32.31 -7.50
N ASN A 31 -5.01 31.05 -7.28
CA ASN A 31 -4.58 30.23 -6.15
C ASN A 31 -3.40 29.30 -6.48
N ALA A 32 -2.77 29.44 -7.66
CA ALA A 32 -1.56 28.68 -7.97
C ALA A 32 -0.35 29.36 -7.35
N LYS A 33 0.59 28.56 -6.83
CA LYS A 33 1.94 29.04 -6.53
C LYS A 33 2.58 29.55 -7.82
N LYS A 34 3.20 30.73 -7.76
CA LYS A 34 3.81 31.40 -8.91
C LYS A 34 5.32 31.36 -8.76
N PHE A 35 6.00 30.94 -9.83
CA PHE A 35 7.46 30.82 -9.86
C PHE A 35 8.03 31.63 -11.02
N ILE A 36 9.12 32.36 -10.78
CA ILE A 36 9.91 32.99 -11.85
C ILE A 36 11.32 32.40 -11.79
N VAL A 37 11.77 31.83 -12.90
CA VAL A 37 13.16 31.36 -13.07
C VAL A 37 13.87 32.33 -14.01
N VAL A 38 14.82 33.10 -13.47
CA VAL A 38 15.63 34.05 -14.24
C VAL A 38 16.95 33.40 -14.59
N VAL A 39 17.22 33.27 -15.89
CA VAL A 39 18.51 32.78 -16.41
C VAL A 39 19.22 33.95 -17.09
N THR A 40 20.37 34.37 -16.55
CA THR A 40 21.13 35.51 -17.09
C THR A 40 22.64 35.25 -17.07
N ASP A 41 23.33 35.73 -18.09
CA ASP A 41 24.79 35.62 -18.27
C ASP A 41 25.54 36.92 -17.94
N GLY A 42 24.84 37.97 -17.52
CA GLY A 42 25.46 39.27 -17.25
C GLY A 42 24.61 40.25 -16.44
N GLU A 43 25.21 41.43 -16.25
CA GLU A 43 24.66 42.57 -15.51
C GLU A 43 23.40 43.13 -16.18
N ILE A 44 22.47 43.61 -15.35
CA ILE A 44 21.36 44.47 -15.79
C ILE A 44 21.95 45.72 -16.44
N TYR A 45 21.62 45.94 -17.71
CA TYR A 45 22.21 46.99 -18.53
C TYR A 45 21.18 47.67 -19.42
N ARG A 46 21.07 49.00 -19.27
CA ARG A 46 20.10 49.86 -19.96
C ARG A 46 18.64 49.43 -19.76
N ASP A 47 18.35 48.91 -18.57
CA ASP A 47 16.98 48.69 -18.11
C ASP A 47 16.39 50.02 -17.61
N PRO A 48 15.20 50.43 -18.08
CA PRO A 48 14.52 51.61 -17.56
C PRO A 48 13.95 51.43 -16.14
N LEU A 49 13.83 50.18 -15.65
CA LEU A 49 13.32 49.89 -14.31
C LEU A 49 14.45 49.50 -13.36
N ASP A 50 14.27 49.84 -12.08
CA ASP A 50 15.12 49.35 -10.99
C ASP A 50 14.65 47.98 -10.51
N ILE A 51 15.58 47.04 -10.34
CA ILE A 51 15.23 45.68 -9.91
C ILE A 51 14.63 45.66 -8.50
N SER A 52 15.10 46.53 -7.61
CA SER A 52 14.65 46.63 -6.22
C SER A 52 13.19 47.04 -6.14
N ASP A 53 12.76 47.97 -7.00
CA ASP A 53 11.37 48.42 -7.08
C ASP A 53 10.44 47.29 -7.55
N VAL A 54 10.89 46.49 -8.53
CA VAL A 54 10.11 45.39 -9.09
C VAL A 54 9.95 44.25 -8.07
N VAL A 55 11.03 43.83 -7.40
CA VAL A 55 10.98 42.72 -6.43
C VAL A 55 10.22 43.07 -5.16
N ASN A 56 10.18 44.35 -4.78
CA ASN A 56 9.40 44.84 -3.63
C ASN A 56 7.96 45.25 -3.99
N SER A 57 7.53 45.06 -5.24
CA SER A 57 6.18 45.42 -5.67
C SER A 57 5.12 44.48 -5.08
N LEU A 58 3.90 44.98 -4.86
CA LEU A 58 2.78 44.16 -4.36
C LEU A 58 2.43 42.97 -5.26
N LYS A 59 2.69 43.09 -6.57
CA LYS A 59 2.46 41.99 -7.52
C LYS A 59 3.46 40.86 -7.38
N MET A 60 4.60 41.12 -6.74
CA MET A 60 5.61 40.11 -6.42
C MET A 60 5.25 39.30 -5.15
N ASN A 61 4.21 39.69 -4.41
CA ASN A 61 3.73 38.92 -3.27
C ASN A 61 3.31 37.51 -3.73
N ASN A 62 3.77 36.48 -3.01
CA ASN A 62 3.56 35.07 -3.32
C ASN A 62 4.15 34.60 -4.67
N VAL A 63 5.16 35.29 -5.19
CA VAL A 63 5.97 34.83 -6.33
C VAL A 63 7.35 34.42 -5.82
N GLU A 64 7.65 33.12 -5.91
CA GLU A 64 8.95 32.56 -5.55
C GLU A 64 9.91 32.66 -6.74
N ARG A 65 11.13 33.15 -6.50
CA ARG A 65 12.07 33.54 -7.58
C ARG A 65 13.36 32.76 -7.46
N PHE A 66 13.80 32.22 -8.59
CA PHE A 66 15.06 31.52 -8.74
C PHE A 66 15.96 32.29 -9.72
N ALA A 67 17.22 32.49 -9.35
CA ALA A 67 18.21 33.18 -10.16
C ALA A 67 19.31 32.21 -10.59
N ILE A 68 19.59 32.15 -11.88
CA ILE A 68 20.54 31.23 -12.48
C ILE A 68 21.57 32.06 -13.27
N GLY A 69 22.77 32.20 -12.70
CA GLY A 69 23.89 32.90 -13.31
C GLY A 69 24.68 31.99 -14.26
N VAL A 70 24.84 32.39 -15.52
CA VAL A 70 25.57 31.63 -16.54
C VAL A 70 26.95 32.28 -16.79
N GLY A 71 28.01 31.48 -16.80
CA GLY A 71 29.36 31.96 -17.09
C GLY A 71 29.90 32.93 -16.04
N ASP A 72 30.44 34.08 -16.45
CA ASP A 72 31.11 35.01 -15.54
C ASP A 72 30.16 35.86 -14.66
N ALA A 73 28.83 35.70 -14.82
CA ALA A 73 27.82 36.35 -13.99
C ALA A 73 27.91 35.99 -12.51
N THR A 74 28.58 34.89 -12.16
CA THR A 74 28.77 34.47 -10.76
C THR A 74 30.15 34.80 -10.21
N LYS A 75 31.04 35.36 -11.03
CA LYS A 75 32.44 35.68 -10.68
C LYS A 75 32.67 37.17 -10.46
N LYS A 76 31.77 38.02 -10.97
CA LYS A 76 31.86 39.48 -10.85
C LYS A 76 30.97 39.98 -9.70
N PRO A 77 31.45 40.92 -8.85
CA PRO A 77 30.69 41.38 -7.69
C PRO A 77 29.28 41.91 -8.01
N LYS A 78 29.18 42.76 -9.03
CA LYS A 78 27.93 43.45 -9.38
C LYS A 78 26.84 42.50 -9.91
N PRO A 79 27.10 41.60 -10.89
CA PRO A 79 26.17 40.53 -11.24
C PRO A 79 25.69 39.67 -10.07
N VAL A 80 26.59 39.32 -9.14
CA VAL A 80 26.24 38.48 -7.99
C VAL A 80 25.26 39.22 -7.08
N GLU A 81 25.48 40.50 -6.81
CA GLU A 81 24.54 41.33 -6.04
C GLU A 81 23.17 41.43 -6.72
N GLU A 82 23.14 41.62 -8.05
CA GLU A 82 21.89 41.66 -8.82
C GLU A 82 21.15 40.30 -8.80
N LEU A 83 21.87 39.19 -8.91
CA LEU A 83 21.29 37.85 -8.84
C LEU A 83 20.69 37.54 -7.46
N LYS A 84 21.34 37.99 -6.37
CA LYS A 84 20.81 37.88 -5.00
C LYS A 84 19.54 38.70 -4.81
N LEU A 85 19.49 39.91 -5.38
CA LEU A 85 18.28 40.73 -5.35
C LEU A 85 17.11 40.09 -6.13
N ILE A 86 17.42 39.35 -7.20
CA ILE A 86 16.41 38.64 -8.00
C ILE A 86 15.88 37.41 -7.25
N ALA A 87 16.75 36.63 -6.61
CA ALA A 87 16.37 35.41 -5.91
C ALA A 87 15.45 35.67 -4.70
N SER A 88 14.71 34.65 -4.29
CA SER A 88 14.06 34.63 -2.98
C SER A 88 15.05 34.24 -1.88
N ASP A 89 14.84 34.73 -0.66
CA ASP A 89 15.60 34.25 0.50
C ASP A 89 15.18 32.82 0.90
N PRO A 90 16.11 31.98 1.38
CA PRO A 90 17.55 32.24 1.46
C PRO A 90 18.27 31.95 0.13
N ASP A 91 19.34 32.73 -0.14
CA ASP A 91 20.14 32.66 -1.37
C ASP A 91 20.62 31.22 -1.71
N ASP A 92 21.02 30.43 -0.72
CA ASP A 92 21.57 29.08 -0.89
C ASP A 92 20.59 28.08 -1.48
N LYS A 93 19.29 28.40 -1.49
CA LYS A 93 18.22 27.58 -2.08
C LYS A 93 17.69 28.12 -3.41
N HIS A 94 17.99 29.37 -3.75
CA HIS A 94 17.34 30.06 -4.87
C HIS A 94 18.32 30.66 -5.89
N LEU A 95 19.61 30.73 -5.57
CA LEU A 95 20.67 31.24 -6.44
C LEU A 95 21.58 30.09 -6.91
N PHE A 96 21.68 29.89 -8.22
CA PHE A 96 22.47 28.83 -8.83
C PHE A 96 23.43 29.37 -9.91
N SER A 97 24.52 28.62 -10.17
CA SER A 97 25.49 28.94 -11.22
C SER A 97 25.60 27.79 -12.23
N VAL A 98 25.55 28.10 -13.54
CA VAL A 98 25.58 27.11 -14.64
C VAL A 98 27.02 26.81 -15.11
N ASP A 99 28.00 26.94 -14.22
CA ASP A 99 29.33 26.36 -14.46
C ASP A 99 29.31 24.83 -14.29
N ASN A 100 28.21 24.27 -13.76
CA ASN A 100 27.97 22.84 -13.63
C ASN A 100 26.46 22.51 -13.79
N TYR A 101 26.12 21.60 -14.70
CA TYR A 101 24.74 21.12 -14.91
C TYR A 101 24.13 20.50 -13.63
N ALA A 102 24.96 19.98 -12.71
CA ALA A 102 24.52 19.43 -11.42
C ALA A 102 23.87 20.47 -10.48
N ALA A 103 24.08 21.77 -10.71
CA ALA A 103 23.42 22.81 -9.92
C ALA A 103 21.90 22.91 -10.21
N LEU A 104 21.43 22.39 -11.35
CA LEU A 104 20.00 22.34 -11.66
C LEU A 104 19.27 21.19 -10.96
N ASP A 105 19.99 20.16 -10.48
CA ASP A 105 19.37 19.04 -9.77
C ASP A 105 18.76 19.50 -8.43
N GLY A 106 19.42 20.42 -7.73
CA GLY A 106 18.88 21.02 -6.50
C GLY A 106 17.65 21.92 -6.72
N LEU A 107 17.53 22.55 -7.90
CA LEU A 107 16.35 23.31 -8.30
C LEU A 107 15.16 22.39 -8.55
N LEU A 108 15.39 21.28 -9.26
CA LEU A 108 14.40 20.23 -9.51
C LEU A 108 13.91 19.62 -8.18
N GLU A 109 14.83 19.24 -7.28
CA GLU A 109 14.46 18.71 -5.97
C GLU A 109 13.65 19.69 -5.11
N ASN A 110 13.96 20.99 -5.13
CA ASN A 110 13.19 21.97 -4.35
C ASN A 110 11.81 22.23 -4.94
N LEU A 111 11.68 22.27 -6.27
CA LEU A 111 10.39 22.36 -6.94
C LEU A 111 9.53 21.11 -6.64
N GLU A 112 10.13 19.92 -6.64
CA GLU A 112 9.47 18.66 -6.28
C GLU A 112 9.07 18.61 -4.80
N LYS A 113 9.95 19.02 -3.88
CA LYS A 113 9.68 19.05 -2.43
C LYS A 113 8.60 20.08 -2.05
N ASN A 114 8.55 21.25 -2.70
CA ASN A 114 7.55 22.29 -2.43
C ASN A 114 6.15 22.00 -3.01
N ILE A 115 6.01 20.93 -3.80
CA ILE A 115 4.73 20.36 -4.27
C ILE A 115 4.14 19.38 -3.23
N VAL A 116 4.97 18.88 -2.32
CA VAL A 116 4.61 17.84 -1.35
C VAL A 116 4.24 18.47 0.00
N GLY A 117 2.94 18.52 0.30
CA GLY A 117 2.44 18.96 1.60
C GLY A 117 2.76 17.91 2.67
N ILE A 118 3.58 18.24 3.66
CA ILE A 118 3.88 17.34 4.77
C ILE A 118 2.92 17.68 5.91
N GLU A 119 2.17 16.65 6.36
CA GLU A 119 1.26 16.65 7.51
C GLU A 119 0.22 17.78 7.54
N GLY A 120 -0.90 17.59 6.83
CA GLY A 120 -2.10 18.40 7.02
C GLY A 120 -1.99 19.88 6.61
N THR A 121 -0.90 20.26 5.95
CA THR A 121 -0.73 21.59 5.34
C THR A 121 -0.99 21.49 3.82
N GLN A 122 -1.51 22.58 3.24
CA GLN A 122 -2.14 22.58 1.91
C GLN A 122 -1.36 21.82 0.82
N GLY A 123 -1.92 20.68 0.42
CA GLY A 123 -1.46 19.80 -0.65
C GLY A 123 -1.74 18.34 -0.30
N ALA A 124 -2.75 17.72 -0.92
CA ALA A 124 -3.07 16.31 -0.71
C ALA A 124 -2.09 15.41 -1.49
N PHE A 125 -1.55 14.37 -0.87
CA PHE A 125 -0.82 13.33 -1.58
C PHE A 125 -1.79 12.52 -2.41
N GLU A 126 -1.63 12.47 -3.73
CA GLU A 126 -2.46 11.63 -4.59
C GLU A 126 -1.83 10.25 -4.74
N MET A 127 -0.70 10.13 -5.43
CA MET A 127 -0.07 8.84 -5.74
C MET A 127 1.43 8.80 -5.41
N GLN A 128 2.00 9.93 -4.96
CA GLN A 128 3.44 10.07 -4.70
C GLN A 128 3.94 9.08 -3.65
N LEU A 129 3.09 8.80 -2.65
CA LEU A 129 3.35 7.84 -1.57
C LEU A 129 2.46 6.60 -1.69
N ALA A 130 1.97 6.27 -2.89
CA ALA A 130 0.97 5.21 -3.08
C ALA A 130 1.38 3.84 -2.51
N GLN A 131 2.68 3.54 -2.49
CA GLN A 131 3.21 2.23 -2.09
C GLN A 131 2.50 1.08 -2.84
N ALA A 132 2.30 1.26 -4.15
CA ALA A 132 1.68 0.26 -5.00
C ALA A 132 2.50 -1.05 -4.94
N GLY A 133 1.80 -2.18 -4.75
CA GLY A 133 2.43 -3.49 -4.53
C GLY A 133 2.49 -3.89 -3.06
N PHE A 134 1.88 -3.12 -2.16
CA PHE A 134 1.78 -3.48 -0.74
C PHE A 134 1.08 -4.84 -0.55
N SER A 135 0.06 -5.11 -1.36
CA SER A 135 -0.55 -6.42 -1.54
C SER A 135 -0.77 -6.68 -3.03
N ALA A 136 -0.87 -7.95 -3.41
CA ALA A 136 -1.14 -8.33 -4.80
C ALA A 136 -1.92 -9.64 -4.88
N GLN A 137 -2.80 -9.75 -5.86
CA GLN A 137 -3.46 -11.01 -6.22
C GLN A 137 -3.70 -11.10 -7.72
N TYR A 138 -3.35 -12.26 -8.29
CA TYR A 138 -3.72 -12.60 -9.65
C TYR A 138 -5.12 -13.21 -9.67
N THR A 139 -5.93 -12.79 -10.64
CA THR A 139 -7.31 -13.23 -10.79
C THR A 139 -7.43 -14.25 -11.92
N GLN A 140 -8.43 -15.13 -11.89
CA GLN A 140 -8.56 -16.15 -12.93
C GLN A 140 -8.92 -15.59 -14.31
N ASP A 141 -9.51 -14.39 -14.36
CA ASP A 141 -9.85 -13.67 -15.59
C ASP A 141 -8.69 -12.82 -16.15
N GLY A 142 -7.46 -13.00 -15.63
CA GLY A 142 -6.24 -12.37 -16.16
C GLY A 142 -6.06 -10.92 -15.75
N ASN A 143 -6.65 -10.52 -14.61
CA ASN A 143 -6.35 -9.26 -13.96
C ASN A 143 -5.32 -9.46 -12.84
N ILE A 144 -4.64 -8.37 -12.52
CA ILE A 144 -3.76 -8.26 -11.36
C ILE A 144 -4.34 -7.16 -10.48
N LEU A 145 -4.69 -7.51 -9.25
CA LEU A 145 -5.04 -6.55 -8.20
C LEU A 145 -3.76 -6.17 -7.47
N ILE A 146 -3.52 -4.87 -7.31
CA ILE A 146 -2.32 -4.32 -6.66
C ILE A 146 -2.78 -3.29 -5.63
N GLY A 147 -2.59 -3.58 -4.35
CA GLY A 147 -2.88 -2.67 -3.26
C GLY A 147 -1.95 -1.45 -3.24
N ALA A 148 -2.51 -0.27 -3.02
CA ALA A 148 -1.81 1.01 -2.97
C ALA A 148 -2.23 1.81 -1.73
N VAL A 149 -1.72 1.39 -0.56
CA VAL A 149 -2.18 1.86 0.76
C VAL A 149 -1.96 3.35 1.02
N GLY A 150 -0.95 3.96 0.40
CA GLY A 150 -0.60 5.37 0.63
C GLY A 150 -1.20 6.34 -0.38
N ALA A 151 -2.06 5.85 -1.28
CA ALA A 151 -2.76 6.70 -2.24
C ALA A 151 -3.76 7.63 -1.50
N TYR A 152 -3.91 8.86 -1.97
CA TYR A 152 -4.87 9.85 -1.50
C TYR A 152 -4.81 10.05 0.02
N ASP A 153 -3.67 10.54 0.52
CA ASP A 153 -3.40 10.73 1.97
C ASP A 153 -3.67 9.46 2.79
N TRP A 154 -3.13 8.33 2.32
CA TRP A 154 -3.32 7.01 2.92
C TRP A 154 -4.78 6.56 3.05
N ALA A 155 -5.72 7.17 2.32
CA ALA A 155 -7.03 6.57 2.13
C ALA A 155 -6.90 5.19 1.48
N GLY A 156 -5.98 5.10 0.52
CA GLY A 156 -5.60 3.89 -0.17
C GLY A 156 -6.50 3.56 -1.35
N GLY A 157 -6.24 2.41 -1.96
CA GLY A 157 -6.99 1.89 -3.09
C GLY A 157 -6.35 0.66 -3.69
N VAL A 158 -6.95 0.16 -4.78
CA VAL A 158 -6.45 -1.00 -5.53
C VAL A 158 -6.29 -0.61 -6.99
N ILE A 159 -5.09 -0.77 -7.51
CA ILE A 159 -4.82 -0.70 -8.95
C ILE A 159 -5.15 -2.07 -9.52
N MET A 160 -6.12 -2.12 -10.43
CA MET A 160 -6.44 -3.29 -11.21
C MET A 160 -5.84 -3.14 -12.61
N TYR A 161 -4.99 -4.09 -13.00
CA TYR A 161 -4.38 -4.16 -14.32
C TYR A 161 -4.89 -5.39 -15.07
N ASN A 162 -5.51 -5.18 -16.23
CA ASN A 162 -5.93 -6.27 -17.11
C ASN A 162 -4.85 -6.56 -18.14
N GLU A 163 -4.25 -7.74 -18.11
CA GLU A 163 -3.10 -8.05 -18.98
C GLU A 163 -3.47 -8.09 -20.46
N THR A 164 -4.67 -8.59 -20.79
CA THR A 164 -5.12 -8.77 -22.18
C THR A 164 -5.43 -7.44 -22.87
N SER A 165 -6.15 -6.54 -22.17
CA SER A 165 -6.56 -5.25 -22.71
C SER A 165 -5.58 -4.11 -22.38
N GLN A 166 -4.59 -4.37 -21.53
CA GLN A 166 -3.63 -3.38 -20.99
C GLN A 166 -4.31 -2.17 -20.34
N LYS A 167 -5.54 -2.36 -19.83
CA LYS A 167 -6.29 -1.32 -19.14
C LYS A 167 -5.95 -1.31 -17.67
N VAL A 168 -5.79 -0.10 -17.14
CA VAL A 168 -5.61 0.16 -15.70
C VAL A 168 -6.88 0.82 -15.17
N GLN A 169 -7.37 0.33 -14.04
CA GLN A 169 -8.46 0.92 -13.28
C GLN A 169 -8.02 1.08 -11.83
N PHE A 170 -8.32 2.23 -11.22
CA PHE A 170 -8.04 2.45 -9.81
C PHE A 170 -9.34 2.35 -9.02
N LEU A 171 -9.47 1.32 -8.19
CA LEU A 171 -10.63 1.07 -7.32
C LEU A 171 -10.38 1.77 -5.98
N ASN A 172 -11.27 2.69 -5.63
CA ASN A 172 -11.23 3.40 -4.36
C ASN A 172 -12.63 3.79 -3.89
N GLU A 173 -12.72 4.45 -2.74
CA GLU A 173 -13.96 5.07 -2.31
C GLU A 173 -14.26 6.33 -3.12
N SER A 174 -15.45 6.40 -3.70
CA SER A 174 -15.84 7.47 -4.63
C SER A 174 -15.96 8.86 -3.99
N LYS A 175 -15.94 8.95 -2.65
CA LYS A 175 -16.02 10.20 -1.89
C LYS A 175 -14.99 10.20 -0.76
N PRO A 176 -13.90 10.98 -0.87
CA PRO A 176 -13.03 11.20 0.26
C PRO A 176 -13.80 11.90 1.38
N SER A 177 -13.86 11.29 2.56
CA SER A 177 -14.32 11.90 3.81
C SER A 177 -13.17 11.86 4.84
N GLU A 178 -13.26 12.66 5.90
CA GLU A 178 -12.28 12.61 7.01
C GLU A 178 -12.10 11.18 7.55
N ASP A 179 -13.16 10.36 7.54
CA ASP A 179 -13.14 8.96 7.99
C ASP A 179 -12.35 8.02 7.06
N THR A 180 -12.20 8.39 5.78
CA THR A 180 -11.48 7.58 4.78
C THR A 180 -9.98 7.84 4.79
N THR A 181 -9.54 9.04 5.17
CA THR A 181 -8.11 9.40 5.23
C THR A 181 -7.38 8.49 6.23
N TYR A 182 -6.16 8.05 5.90
CA TYR A 182 -5.40 7.08 6.69
C TYR A 182 -6.08 5.71 6.91
N GLY A 183 -7.02 5.33 6.04
CA GLY A 183 -7.74 4.05 6.10
C GLY A 183 -6.92 2.82 5.67
N TYR A 184 -5.86 3.01 4.88
CA TYR A 184 -5.02 1.95 4.28
C TYR A 184 -5.80 0.97 3.40
N LEU A 185 -6.74 1.45 2.59
CA LEU A 185 -7.42 0.59 1.62
C LEU A 185 -6.40 -0.06 0.67
N GLY A 186 -6.57 -1.35 0.40
CA GLY A 186 -5.62 -2.15 -0.39
C GLY A 186 -4.48 -2.72 0.46
N TYR A 187 -4.58 -2.67 1.79
CA TYR A 187 -3.64 -3.36 2.67
C TYR A 187 -3.62 -4.87 2.40
N SER A 188 -4.80 -5.43 2.14
CA SER A 188 -5.01 -6.77 1.66
C SER A 188 -5.97 -6.71 0.47
N VAL A 189 -5.82 -7.63 -0.48
CA VAL A 189 -6.72 -7.77 -1.63
C VAL A 189 -7.06 -9.23 -1.85
N THR A 190 -8.30 -9.51 -2.27
CA THR A 190 -8.64 -10.83 -2.79
C THR A 190 -9.75 -10.81 -3.82
N THR A 191 -10.00 -11.96 -4.46
CA THR A 191 -11.07 -12.16 -5.43
C THR A 191 -12.06 -13.20 -4.96
N VAL A 192 -13.33 -12.91 -5.19
CA VAL A 192 -14.45 -13.77 -4.84
C VAL A 192 -15.23 -14.07 -6.11
N LYS A 193 -15.50 -15.34 -6.36
CA LYS A 193 -16.35 -15.79 -7.46
C LYS A 193 -17.77 -15.94 -6.95
N GLY A 194 -18.64 -14.99 -7.28
CA GLY A 194 -20.04 -15.05 -6.92
C GLY A 194 -20.93 -15.58 -8.05
N ALA A 195 -22.18 -15.90 -7.72
CA ALA A 195 -23.16 -16.42 -8.67
C ALA A 195 -23.47 -15.46 -9.83
N SER A 196 -23.42 -14.14 -9.58
CA SER A 196 -23.65 -13.10 -10.60
C SER A 196 -22.37 -12.52 -11.22
N GLY A 197 -21.21 -13.16 -11.03
CA GLY A 197 -19.91 -12.70 -11.50
C GLY A 197 -18.90 -12.44 -10.39
N ASP A 198 -17.67 -12.12 -10.80
CA ASP A 198 -16.53 -11.91 -9.92
C ASP A 198 -16.66 -10.60 -9.13
N MET A 199 -16.05 -10.58 -7.95
CA MET A 199 -15.95 -9.41 -7.09
C MET A 199 -14.52 -9.26 -6.60
N TYR A 200 -14.09 -8.01 -6.49
CA TYR A 200 -12.78 -7.66 -5.95
C TYR A 200 -12.95 -7.15 -4.52
N ILE A 201 -12.18 -7.70 -3.60
CA ILE A 201 -12.27 -7.42 -2.18
C ILE A 201 -11.00 -6.72 -1.75
N ALA A 202 -11.13 -5.68 -0.93
CA ALA A 202 -9.96 -4.97 -0.40
C ALA A 202 -10.16 -4.60 1.06
N GLY A 203 -9.13 -4.86 1.87
CA GLY A 203 -9.09 -4.49 3.28
C GLY A 203 -8.57 -3.09 3.50
N ALA A 204 -9.15 -2.40 4.48
CA ALA A 204 -8.73 -1.09 4.97
C ALA A 204 -8.68 -1.13 6.51
N PRO A 205 -7.64 -1.76 7.10
CA PRO A 205 -7.62 -2.12 8.51
C PRO A 205 -7.50 -0.93 9.47
N ARG A 206 -7.19 0.27 8.97
CA ARG A 206 -7.12 1.50 9.76
C ARG A 206 -8.34 2.40 9.63
N TYR A 207 -9.26 2.08 8.72
CA TYR A 207 -10.48 2.86 8.51
C TYR A 207 -11.25 3.04 9.83
N ASN A 208 -11.56 4.30 10.17
CA ASN A 208 -12.21 4.68 11.42
C ASN A 208 -11.60 4.01 12.68
N GLN A 209 -10.31 3.66 12.62
CA GLN A 209 -9.55 2.94 13.65
C GLN A 209 -10.08 1.55 14.03
N THR A 210 -11.22 1.09 13.48
CA THR A 210 -11.75 -0.26 13.71
C THR A 210 -11.51 -1.21 12.56
N GLY A 211 -11.25 -0.68 11.36
CA GLY A 211 -11.05 -1.42 10.12
C GLY A 211 -12.33 -1.67 9.34
N GLN A 212 -12.20 -1.89 8.02
CA GLN A 212 -13.29 -2.32 7.16
C GLN A 212 -12.77 -3.18 5.99
N VAL A 213 -13.69 -3.83 5.29
CA VAL A 213 -13.46 -4.52 4.02
C VAL A 213 -14.48 -4.02 3.00
N LEU A 214 -14.00 -3.65 1.82
CA LEU A 214 -14.81 -3.18 0.70
C LEU A 214 -14.97 -4.28 -0.36
N VAL A 215 -16.18 -4.38 -0.90
CA VAL A 215 -16.52 -5.31 -1.98
C VAL A 215 -16.86 -4.51 -3.22
N PHE A 216 -16.04 -4.62 -4.25
CA PHE A 216 -16.22 -4.01 -5.56
C PHE A 216 -16.80 -5.04 -6.54
N GLU A 217 -17.81 -4.64 -7.31
CA GLU A 217 -18.29 -5.45 -8.44
C GLU A 217 -17.26 -5.44 -9.57
N ALA A 218 -17.04 -6.60 -10.21
CA ALA A 218 -16.25 -6.65 -11.43
C ALA A 218 -17.00 -5.94 -12.57
N GLY A 219 -16.28 -5.09 -13.32
CA GLY A 219 -16.78 -4.40 -14.50
C GLY A 219 -16.95 -2.89 -14.34
N ALA A 220 -16.03 -2.13 -14.96
CA ALA A 220 -15.98 -0.70 -15.36
C ALA A 220 -16.51 0.42 -14.43
N SER A 221 -17.22 0.09 -13.37
CA SER A 221 -17.79 0.99 -12.39
C SER A 221 -17.07 0.70 -11.09
N ASN A 222 -16.40 1.70 -10.50
CA ASN A 222 -15.80 1.63 -9.16
C ASN A 222 -16.90 1.54 -8.08
N THR A 223 -17.88 0.66 -8.26
CA THR A 223 -19.09 0.62 -7.47
C THR A 223 -18.88 -0.34 -6.31
N ILE A 224 -18.94 0.23 -5.11
CA ILE A 224 -18.85 -0.54 -3.87
C ILE A 224 -20.23 -1.16 -3.63
N LYS A 225 -20.32 -2.48 -3.78
CA LYS A 225 -21.54 -3.27 -3.58
C LYS A 225 -21.86 -3.42 -2.10
N HIS A 226 -20.82 -3.70 -1.32
CA HIS A 226 -20.97 -4.05 0.09
C HIS A 226 -19.77 -3.61 0.93
N ARG A 227 -20.01 -3.44 2.23
CA ARG A 227 -19.02 -2.98 3.22
C ARG A 227 -19.14 -3.80 4.49
N LEU A 228 -18.05 -4.45 4.88
CA LEU A 228 -17.95 -5.15 6.16
C LEU A 228 -17.19 -4.26 7.13
N LYS A 229 -17.77 -3.99 8.30
CA LYS A 229 -17.19 -3.06 9.28
C LYS A 229 -16.62 -3.80 10.48
N GLY A 230 -15.38 -3.50 10.83
CA GLY A 230 -14.75 -3.95 12.06
C GLY A 230 -15.44 -3.33 13.28
N LYS A 231 -15.56 -4.13 14.35
CA LYS A 231 -16.35 -3.78 15.54
C LYS A 231 -15.52 -3.16 16.67
N GLN A 232 -14.21 -3.45 16.72
CA GLN A 232 -13.34 -3.07 17.83
C GLN A 232 -12.20 -2.17 17.35
N LEU A 233 -11.98 -1.07 18.08
CA LEU A 233 -10.88 -0.14 17.84
C LEU A 233 -9.53 -0.84 17.95
N GLY A 234 -8.63 -0.58 17.01
CA GLY A 234 -7.30 -1.16 16.97
C GLY A 234 -7.24 -2.64 16.59
N SER A 235 -8.38 -3.31 16.34
CA SER A 235 -8.40 -4.75 16.03
C SER A 235 -7.76 -5.12 14.69
N TYR A 236 -7.58 -4.12 13.82
CA TYR A 236 -6.95 -4.27 12.50
C TYR A 236 -7.77 -5.18 11.57
N PHE A 237 -9.09 -5.12 11.69
CA PHE A 237 -10.04 -5.90 10.88
C PHE A 237 -9.88 -5.62 9.39
N GLY A 238 -9.72 -6.68 8.58
CA GLY A 238 -9.48 -6.57 7.15
C GLY A 238 -8.00 -6.54 6.79
N SER A 239 -7.09 -6.78 7.72
CA SER A 239 -5.65 -6.84 7.41
C SER A 239 -5.22 -8.10 6.67
N GLU A 240 -6.00 -9.17 6.78
CA GLU A 240 -5.81 -10.43 6.07
C GLU A 240 -7.15 -10.91 5.52
N LEU A 241 -7.17 -11.40 4.29
CA LEU A 241 -8.38 -11.86 3.59
C LEU A 241 -8.13 -13.21 2.95
N CYS A 242 -9.07 -14.15 3.10
CA CYS A 242 -9.00 -15.44 2.43
C CYS A 242 -10.39 -15.80 1.88
N ALA A 243 -10.50 -15.90 0.56
CA ALA A 243 -11.67 -16.46 -0.12
C ALA A 243 -11.58 -17.99 -0.10
N LEU A 244 -12.69 -18.65 0.23
CA LEU A 244 -12.79 -20.10 0.34
C LEU A 244 -14.01 -20.60 -0.44
N ASP A 245 -13.75 -21.37 -1.48
CA ASP A 245 -14.69 -22.34 -2.07
C ASP A 245 -14.62 -23.59 -1.19
N LEU A 246 -15.58 -23.77 -0.28
CA LEU A 246 -15.52 -24.85 0.72
C LEU A 246 -15.89 -26.18 0.07
N ASN A 247 -16.93 -26.19 -0.76
CA ASN A 247 -17.51 -27.40 -1.33
C ASN A 247 -16.89 -27.82 -2.69
N ARG A 248 -15.94 -27.02 -3.21
CA ARG A 248 -15.20 -27.24 -4.46
C ARG A 248 -16.08 -27.18 -5.71
N ASP A 249 -17.16 -26.40 -5.68
CA ASP A 249 -18.06 -26.22 -6.82
C ASP A 249 -17.58 -25.13 -7.81
N GLY A 250 -16.48 -24.44 -7.49
CA GLY A 250 -15.88 -23.38 -8.29
C GLY A 250 -16.38 -21.98 -7.96
N ALA A 251 -17.39 -21.84 -7.10
CA ALA A 251 -17.84 -20.58 -6.53
C ALA A 251 -17.27 -20.39 -5.12
N THR A 252 -17.13 -19.14 -4.69
CA THR A 252 -16.66 -18.85 -3.33
C THR A 252 -17.83 -18.93 -2.34
N ASP A 253 -17.73 -19.81 -1.35
CA ASP A 253 -18.74 -19.96 -0.29
C ASP A 253 -18.49 -18.98 0.88
N TYR A 254 -17.23 -18.78 1.25
CA TYR A 254 -16.84 -18.01 2.43
C TYR A 254 -15.75 -16.98 2.15
N LEU A 255 -15.82 -15.88 2.89
CA LEU A 255 -14.72 -14.93 3.07
C LEU A 255 -14.31 -14.92 4.53
N LEU A 256 -13.04 -15.21 4.80
CA LEU A 256 -12.43 -15.05 6.09
C LEU A 256 -11.74 -13.70 6.18
N VAL A 257 -11.93 -13.02 7.31
CA VAL A 257 -11.39 -11.68 7.56
C VAL A 257 -10.61 -11.65 8.88
N GLY A 258 -9.30 -11.45 8.79
CA GLY A 258 -8.42 -11.36 9.94
C GLY A 258 -8.55 -10.04 10.69
N ALA A 259 -8.53 -10.13 12.03
CA ALA A 259 -8.38 -9.02 12.96
C ALA A 259 -7.35 -9.42 14.04
N PRO A 260 -6.07 -9.52 13.69
CA PRO A 260 -5.02 -10.10 14.54
C PRO A 260 -4.73 -9.29 15.81
N PHE A 261 -5.14 -8.03 15.87
CA PHE A 261 -4.98 -7.19 17.07
C PHE A 261 -6.29 -7.07 17.88
N TYR A 262 -7.28 -7.91 17.56
CA TYR A 262 -8.44 -8.06 18.42
C TYR A 262 -7.99 -8.42 19.83
N HIS A 263 -8.60 -7.76 20.81
CA HIS A 263 -8.19 -7.86 22.20
C HIS A 263 -9.37 -8.06 23.14
N LYS A 264 -9.17 -8.97 24.10
CA LYS A 264 -10.05 -9.18 25.25
C LYS A 264 -9.28 -9.11 26.56
N GLN A 265 -8.14 -9.79 26.66
CA GLN A 265 -7.21 -9.70 27.80
C GLN A 265 -5.82 -9.20 27.35
N GLY A 266 -5.41 -9.53 26.12
CA GLY A 266 -4.26 -8.98 25.43
C GLY A 266 -4.55 -8.89 23.93
N GLU A 267 -3.59 -9.11 23.04
CA GLU A 267 -3.81 -9.20 21.58
C GLU A 267 -4.04 -10.66 21.15
N GLU A 268 -5.18 -11.24 21.51
CA GLU A 268 -5.50 -12.64 21.14
C GLU A 268 -5.61 -12.82 19.62
N GLY A 269 -6.20 -11.86 18.93
CA GLY A 269 -6.57 -11.98 17.52
C GLY A 269 -7.82 -12.85 17.30
N ILE A 270 -8.50 -12.59 16.18
CA ILE A 270 -9.72 -13.30 15.78
C ILE A 270 -9.84 -13.32 14.26
N VAL A 271 -10.53 -14.32 13.71
CA VAL A 271 -10.90 -14.38 12.30
C VAL A 271 -12.41 -14.41 12.17
N TYR A 272 -13.00 -13.46 11.45
CA TYR A 272 -14.43 -13.44 11.18
C TYR A 272 -14.74 -14.28 9.94
N VAL A 273 -15.86 -15.00 9.98
CA VAL A 273 -16.30 -15.87 8.89
C VAL A 273 -17.59 -15.30 8.29
N TYR A 274 -17.53 -14.95 7.01
CA TYR A 274 -18.67 -14.45 6.25
C TYR A 274 -19.05 -15.46 5.17
N HIS A 275 -20.32 -15.82 5.10
CA HIS A 275 -20.87 -16.67 4.03
C HIS A 275 -21.38 -15.79 2.89
N LEU A 276 -21.06 -16.16 1.65
CA LEU A 276 -21.57 -15.52 0.45
C LEU A 276 -22.93 -16.13 0.08
N ASN A 277 -23.99 -15.34 0.10
CA ASN A 277 -25.29 -15.80 -0.35
C ASN A 277 -25.45 -15.71 -1.88
N GLU A 278 -26.51 -16.33 -2.42
CA GLU A 278 -26.83 -16.35 -3.85
C GLU A 278 -27.00 -14.97 -4.50
N LYS A 279 -27.22 -13.91 -3.69
CA LYS A 279 -27.32 -12.52 -4.16
C LYS A 279 -25.96 -11.80 -4.18
N ASN A 280 -24.87 -12.53 -3.96
CA ASN A 280 -23.52 -12.02 -3.81
C ASN A 280 -23.38 -11.01 -2.64
N TYR A 281 -24.06 -11.27 -1.53
CA TYR A 281 -23.91 -10.53 -0.28
C TYR A 281 -23.30 -11.41 0.82
N PHE A 282 -22.44 -10.80 1.63
CA PHE A 282 -21.79 -11.47 2.74
C PHE A 282 -22.62 -11.36 4.02
N GLU A 283 -22.85 -12.50 4.67
CA GLU A 283 -23.52 -12.61 5.96
C GLU A 283 -22.55 -13.15 7.00
N GLU A 284 -22.38 -12.46 8.12
CA GLU A 284 -21.52 -12.92 9.22
C GLU A 284 -22.11 -14.21 9.82
N LYS A 285 -21.37 -15.31 9.74
CA LYS A 285 -21.76 -16.60 10.32
C LYS A 285 -21.20 -16.81 11.71
N GLY A 286 -20.01 -16.26 11.97
CA GLY A 286 -19.34 -16.42 13.25
C GLY A 286 -17.88 -15.98 13.19
N ASN A 287 -17.08 -16.56 14.07
CA ASN A 287 -15.67 -16.26 14.18
C ASN A 287 -14.88 -17.49 14.65
N LEU A 288 -13.60 -17.50 14.30
CA LEU A 288 -12.61 -18.49 14.70
C LEU A 288 -11.61 -17.83 15.65
N SER A 289 -11.17 -18.59 16.65
CA SER A 289 -10.20 -18.14 17.63
C SER A 289 -9.21 -19.24 18.00
N GLY A 290 -8.01 -18.84 18.42
CA GLY A 290 -6.99 -19.73 18.97
C GLY A 290 -7.31 -20.19 20.40
N LEU A 291 -6.29 -20.69 21.09
CA LEU A 291 -6.48 -21.15 22.48
C LEU A 291 -6.52 -19.96 23.45
N LEU A 292 -7.58 -19.86 24.24
CA LEU A 292 -7.85 -18.74 25.16
C LEU A 292 -6.74 -18.42 26.18
N ARG A 293 -5.84 -19.38 26.45
CA ARG A 293 -4.70 -19.18 27.36
C ARG A 293 -3.60 -18.28 26.77
N PHE A 294 -3.56 -18.10 25.45
CA PHE A 294 -2.56 -17.27 24.78
C PHE A 294 -3.13 -15.88 24.50
N THR A 295 -2.90 -14.95 25.42
CA THR A 295 -3.50 -13.62 25.37
C THR A 295 -2.84 -12.67 24.38
N ARG A 296 -1.72 -13.05 23.74
CA ARG A 296 -1.00 -12.23 22.74
C ARG A 296 -0.70 -13.01 21.47
N ALA A 297 -1.56 -13.97 21.14
CA ALA A 297 -1.34 -14.92 20.04
C ALA A 297 -1.27 -14.26 18.65
N ARG A 298 -1.98 -13.13 18.47
CA ARG A 298 -2.26 -12.53 17.16
C ARG A 298 -2.81 -13.55 16.16
N PHE A 299 -3.76 -14.36 16.61
CA PHE A 299 -4.44 -15.33 15.77
C PHE A 299 -5.14 -14.63 14.59
N GLY A 300 -5.02 -15.18 13.38
CA GLY A 300 -5.56 -14.55 12.17
C GLY A 300 -4.60 -13.57 11.51
N PHE A 301 -3.31 -13.61 11.86
CA PHE A 301 -2.27 -12.78 11.22
C PHE A 301 -1.99 -13.21 9.78
N ALA A 302 -2.09 -14.51 9.51
CA ALA A 302 -2.04 -15.09 8.17
C ALA A 302 -3.16 -16.12 8.04
N ILE A 303 -3.84 -16.16 6.89
CA ILE A 303 -4.92 -17.11 6.62
C ILE A 303 -4.72 -17.65 5.20
N ALA A 304 -4.69 -18.98 5.05
CA ALA A 304 -4.53 -19.61 3.75
C ALA A 304 -5.61 -20.68 3.53
N ASN A 305 -6.19 -20.69 2.33
CA ASN A 305 -6.83 -21.87 1.78
C ASN A 305 -5.73 -22.88 1.44
N ILE A 306 -5.76 -24.04 2.10
CA ILE A 306 -4.75 -25.08 1.95
C ILE A 306 -5.24 -26.25 1.11
N GLY A 307 -6.43 -26.12 0.49
CA GLY A 307 -7.07 -27.20 -0.26
C GLY A 307 -7.59 -28.31 0.64
N ASP A 308 -8.08 -29.38 0.02
CA ASP A 308 -8.60 -30.58 0.68
C ASP A 308 -7.44 -31.50 1.10
N ILE A 309 -6.88 -31.26 2.29
CA ILE A 309 -5.70 -31.97 2.78
C ILE A 309 -6.06 -33.37 3.29
N ASN A 310 -7.27 -33.56 3.83
CA ASN A 310 -7.74 -34.84 4.37
C ASN A 310 -8.51 -35.69 3.34
N LYS A 311 -8.70 -35.19 2.12
CA LYS A 311 -9.38 -35.84 0.99
C LYS A 311 -10.84 -36.20 1.25
N ASP A 312 -11.53 -35.39 2.06
CA ASP A 312 -12.95 -35.60 2.37
C ASP A 312 -13.91 -34.92 1.38
N GLY A 313 -13.37 -34.18 0.41
CA GLY A 313 -14.11 -33.46 -0.61
C GLY A 313 -14.35 -31.99 -0.31
N TYR A 314 -13.89 -31.48 0.83
CA TYR A 314 -14.03 -30.08 1.22
C TYR A 314 -12.66 -29.41 1.34
N ASN A 315 -12.55 -28.13 0.96
CA ASN A 315 -11.31 -27.39 1.15
C ASN A 315 -11.13 -27.00 2.62
N ASP A 316 -9.88 -27.08 3.08
CA ASP A 316 -9.46 -26.75 4.43
C ASP A 316 -8.73 -25.41 4.49
N ILE A 317 -8.56 -24.87 5.69
CA ILE A 317 -7.78 -23.65 5.91
C ILE A 317 -6.72 -23.81 7.00
N ALA A 318 -5.67 -23.00 6.89
CA ALA A 318 -4.69 -22.80 7.94
C ALA A 318 -4.69 -21.35 8.42
N ILE A 319 -4.58 -21.15 9.75
CA ILE A 319 -4.53 -19.84 10.39
C ILE A 319 -3.28 -19.73 11.25
N GLY A 320 -2.54 -18.64 11.06
CA GLY A 320 -1.33 -18.31 11.78
C GLY A 320 -1.58 -17.56 13.10
N ALA A 321 -0.80 -17.90 14.12
CA ALA A 321 -0.76 -17.21 15.41
C ALA A 321 0.72 -17.01 15.83
N PRO A 322 1.46 -16.13 15.15
CA PRO A 322 2.92 -16.05 15.23
C PRO A 322 3.45 -15.62 16.60
N LEU A 323 2.62 -15.01 17.45
CA LEU A 323 3.04 -14.57 18.78
C LEU A 323 2.61 -15.51 19.91
N GLU A 324 1.99 -16.66 19.60
CA GLU A 324 1.79 -17.71 20.61
C GLU A 324 3.11 -18.25 21.18
N GLU A 325 3.04 -18.80 22.39
CA GLU A 325 4.19 -19.45 23.06
C GLU A 325 5.41 -18.51 23.11
N ASP A 326 5.18 -17.30 23.63
CA ASP A 326 6.16 -16.23 23.81
C ASP A 326 6.93 -15.86 22.52
N GLY A 327 6.22 -15.86 21.38
CA GLY A 327 6.79 -15.49 20.08
C GLY A 327 7.41 -16.63 19.31
N THR A 328 7.31 -17.88 19.79
CA THR A 328 7.68 -19.05 18.98
C THR A 328 6.73 -19.19 17.79
N GLY A 329 5.43 -18.99 18.03
CA GLY A 329 4.36 -19.05 17.05
C GLY A 329 3.78 -20.44 16.83
N SER A 330 2.55 -20.48 16.30
CA SER A 330 1.82 -21.70 15.93
C SER A 330 1.03 -21.48 14.65
N ILE A 331 0.64 -22.57 14.00
CA ILE A 331 -0.48 -22.59 13.04
C ILE A 331 -1.61 -23.50 13.52
N TYR A 332 -2.81 -23.23 13.04
CA TYR A 332 -4.03 -23.99 13.30
C TYR A 332 -4.62 -24.46 11.98
N ILE A 333 -5.01 -25.72 11.92
CA ILE A 333 -5.70 -26.32 10.78
C ILE A 333 -7.18 -26.43 11.12
N PHE A 334 -8.04 -25.96 10.23
CA PHE A 334 -9.48 -26.11 10.32
C PHE A 334 -9.95 -26.88 9.10
N ASN A 335 -10.44 -28.10 9.32
CA ASN A 335 -10.97 -28.90 8.23
C ASN A 335 -12.38 -28.42 7.84
N GLY A 336 -12.61 -28.36 6.53
CA GLY A 336 -13.92 -28.14 5.96
C GLY A 336 -14.83 -29.34 6.16
N ASN A 337 -16.14 -29.15 6.05
CA ASN A 337 -17.10 -30.26 5.99
C ASN A 337 -18.44 -29.82 5.38
N LYS A 338 -19.27 -30.82 5.05
CA LYS A 338 -20.61 -30.67 4.48
C LYS A 338 -21.59 -29.82 5.30
N ASP A 339 -21.38 -29.73 6.62
CA ASP A 339 -22.29 -29.07 7.54
C ASP A 339 -21.87 -27.60 7.76
N ASN A 340 -21.22 -26.99 6.75
CA ASN A 340 -20.77 -25.60 6.71
C ASN A 340 -19.71 -25.23 7.77
N GLY A 341 -18.99 -26.23 8.31
CA GLY A 341 -18.18 -26.06 9.51
C GLY A 341 -16.73 -25.69 9.25
N LEU A 342 -16.33 -24.49 9.71
CA LEU A 342 -14.96 -24.15 10.08
C LEU A 342 -14.82 -23.96 11.60
N GLU A 343 -15.75 -24.48 12.41
CA GLU A 343 -15.97 -24.00 13.79
C GLU A 343 -14.81 -24.29 14.76
N THR A 344 -14.18 -25.46 14.62
CA THR A 344 -13.11 -25.91 15.52
C THR A 344 -11.90 -26.38 14.75
N HIS A 345 -10.70 -26.03 15.23
CA HIS A 345 -9.47 -26.52 14.64
C HIS A 345 -9.36 -28.04 14.83
N SER A 346 -8.97 -28.75 13.78
CA SER A 346 -8.65 -30.18 13.82
C SER A 346 -7.25 -30.43 14.36
N GLN A 347 -6.34 -29.46 14.17
CA GLN A 347 -4.97 -29.56 14.65
C GLN A 347 -4.39 -28.17 14.98
N ARG A 348 -3.49 -28.15 15.96
CA ARG A 348 -2.57 -27.03 16.21
C ARG A 348 -1.15 -27.55 16.08
N ILE A 349 -0.30 -26.81 15.39
CA ILE A 349 1.11 -27.15 15.16
C ILE A 349 1.97 -26.03 15.75
N PRO A 350 2.57 -26.23 16.94
CA PRO A 350 3.43 -25.24 17.58
C PRO A 350 4.82 -25.25 16.93
N GLY A 351 5.40 -24.07 16.67
CA GLY A 351 6.73 -23.97 16.05
C GLY A 351 7.82 -24.73 16.82
N LYS A 352 7.75 -24.75 18.16
CA LYS A 352 8.69 -25.49 19.02
C LYS A 352 8.68 -27.01 18.79
N GLU A 353 7.55 -27.56 18.35
CA GLU A 353 7.40 -29.00 18.08
C GLU A 353 7.91 -29.36 16.68
N VAL A 354 7.88 -28.41 15.75
CA VAL A 354 8.52 -28.54 14.44
C VAL A 354 10.03 -28.49 14.58
N LYS A 355 10.57 -27.39 15.12
CA LYS A 355 12.01 -27.21 15.28
C LYS A 355 12.30 -26.22 16.41
N THR A 356 13.24 -26.58 17.28
CA THR A 356 13.70 -25.68 18.33
C THR A 356 14.35 -24.42 17.74
N GLY A 357 14.02 -23.26 18.32
CA GLY A 357 14.56 -21.96 17.90
C GLY A 357 13.80 -21.24 16.80
N LEU A 358 12.68 -21.79 16.29
CA LEU A 358 11.77 -21.03 15.43
C LEU A 358 11.16 -19.84 16.19
N GLN A 359 10.95 -18.74 15.48
CA GLN A 359 10.31 -17.52 15.99
C GLN A 359 9.30 -17.03 14.96
N TYR A 360 8.17 -16.50 15.41
CA TYR A 360 7.09 -16.03 14.54
C TYR A 360 6.62 -17.08 13.54
N PHE A 361 6.66 -18.36 13.91
CA PHE A 361 6.15 -19.45 13.08
C PHE A 361 4.65 -19.25 12.83
N GLY A 362 4.25 -19.22 11.56
CA GLY A 362 2.88 -18.90 11.16
C GLY A 362 2.66 -17.42 10.81
N GLN A 363 3.71 -16.61 10.66
CA GLN A 363 3.58 -15.21 10.21
C GLN A 363 3.15 -15.07 8.75
N SER A 364 3.34 -16.12 7.95
CA SER A 364 2.86 -16.24 6.57
C SER A 364 2.60 -17.72 6.28
N ILE A 365 1.58 -18.02 5.48
CA ILE A 365 1.22 -19.39 5.10
C ILE A 365 0.90 -19.41 3.61
N GLY A 366 1.44 -20.38 2.90
CA GLY A 366 1.04 -20.70 1.52
C GLY A 366 0.66 -22.17 1.44
N GLY A 367 -0.44 -22.51 0.76
CA GLY A 367 -0.93 -23.89 0.65
C GLY A 367 -1.36 -24.24 -0.77
N ALA A 368 -2.05 -25.39 -0.89
CA ALA A 368 -2.62 -25.90 -2.13
C ALA A 368 -1.61 -26.15 -3.26
N THR A 369 -0.36 -26.48 -2.92
CA THR A 369 0.68 -26.86 -3.88
C THR A 369 1.32 -28.16 -3.43
N ASP A 370 1.50 -29.09 -4.37
CA ASP A 370 2.33 -30.27 -4.21
C ASP A 370 3.77 -29.88 -4.58
N VAL A 371 4.64 -29.71 -3.59
CA VAL A 371 5.97 -29.11 -3.79
C VAL A 371 6.99 -30.15 -4.21
N ASP A 372 6.80 -31.42 -3.84
CA ASP A 372 7.70 -32.51 -4.21
C ASP A 372 7.14 -33.51 -5.24
N GLU A 373 5.99 -33.19 -5.82
CA GLU A 373 5.34 -33.94 -6.89
C GLU A 373 4.92 -35.36 -6.46
N ASP A 374 4.56 -35.55 -5.19
CA ASP A 374 4.14 -36.85 -4.63
C ASP A 374 2.62 -37.11 -4.71
N GLY A 375 1.86 -36.14 -5.20
CA GLY A 375 0.40 -36.17 -5.33
C GLY A 375 -0.35 -35.80 -4.06
N LEU A 376 0.32 -35.34 -3.01
CA LEU A 376 -0.27 -34.78 -1.80
C LEU A 376 -0.06 -33.26 -1.73
N ILE A 377 -0.98 -32.57 -1.06
CA ILE A 377 -0.86 -31.13 -0.87
C ILE A 377 0.11 -30.85 0.28
N ASP A 378 1.07 -29.98 0.03
CA ASP A 378 1.97 -29.44 1.05
C ASP A 378 1.52 -28.05 1.52
N ILE A 379 1.92 -27.70 2.74
CA ILE A 379 1.74 -26.38 3.34
C ILE A 379 3.11 -25.78 3.63
N THR A 380 3.32 -24.56 3.17
CA THR A 380 4.51 -23.77 3.48
C THR A 380 4.21 -22.74 4.56
N VAL A 381 5.07 -22.65 5.57
CA VAL A 381 4.86 -21.79 6.73
C VAL A 381 6.11 -20.94 6.98
N GLY A 382 5.93 -19.63 6.99
CA GLY A 382 6.99 -18.68 7.28
C GLY A 382 7.29 -18.58 8.78
N SER A 383 8.57 -18.38 9.07
CA SER A 383 9.13 -18.08 10.39
C SER A 383 10.28 -17.07 10.22
N CYS A 384 10.73 -16.44 11.30
CA CYS A 384 11.87 -15.53 11.24
C CYS A 384 13.13 -16.27 10.78
N GLY A 385 13.61 -15.96 9.56
CA GLY A 385 14.80 -16.56 8.99
C GLY A 385 14.65 -18.00 8.47
N ALA A 386 13.44 -18.53 8.39
CA ALA A 386 13.20 -19.88 7.89
C ALA A 386 11.82 -20.02 7.22
N VAL A 387 11.73 -20.95 6.27
CA VAL A 387 10.46 -21.46 5.74
C VAL A 387 10.37 -22.95 6.04
N VAL A 388 9.22 -23.38 6.55
CA VAL A 388 8.94 -24.79 6.87
C VAL A 388 7.96 -25.33 5.84
N VAL A 389 8.24 -26.52 5.30
CA VAL A 389 7.30 -27.27 4.46
C VAL A 389 6.74 -28.44 5.27
N LEU A 390 5.42 -28.47 5.40
CA LEU A 390 4.66 -29.48 6.12
C LEU A 390 3.87 -30.32 5.12
N ARG A 391 4.01 -31.64 5.20
CA ARG A 391 3.23 -32.59 4.41
C ARG A 391 2.14 -33.23 5.23
N TYR A 392 0.94 -33.35 4.67
CA TYR A 392 -0.11 -34.19 5.23
C TYR A 392 0.21 -35.67 5.00
N ILE A 393 0.19 -36.49 6.05
CA ILE A 393 0.31 -37.95 5.93
C ILE A 393 -0.98 -38.59 6.40
N ASP A 394 -1.66 -39.32 5.50
CA ASP A 394 -2.79 -40.18 5.85
C ASP A 394 -2.27 -41.37 6.68
N PRO A 395 -2.62 -41.48 7.97
CA PRO A 395 -2.21 -42.62 8.77
C PRO A 395 -3.12 -43.80 8.45
N GLU A 396 -2.70 -44.70 7.56
CA GLU A 396 -3.34 -46.01 7.43
C GLU A 396 -3.26 -46.79 8.77
N GLY A 397 -4.28 -46.62 9.62
CA GLY A 397 -4.74 -47.67 10.54
C GLY A 397 -4.50 -47.52 12.06
N GLN A 398 -3.95 -46.43 12.59
CA GLN A 398 -3.97 -46.18 14.04
C GLN A 398 -4.23 -44.71 14.40
N LEU A 399 -5.36 -44.48 15.07
CA LEU A 399 -5.69 -43.28 15.84
C LEU A 399 -4.55 -42.94 16.81
N SER A 400 -3.68 -42.03 16.38
CA SER A 400 -2.96 -41.15 17.28
C SER A 400 -3.30 -39.74 16.85
N MET A 401 -4.24 -39.10 17.57
CA MET A 401 -4.73 -37.73 17.31
C MET A 401 -3.67 -36.63 17.48
N ASN A 402 -2.38 -36.96 17.42
CA ASN A 402 -1.31 -36.06 17.83
C ASN A 402 -0.33 -35.66 16.71
N ASN A 403 -0.32 -36.28 15.52
CA ASN A 403 0.66 -35.93 14.47
C ASN A 403 0.11 -36.18 13.04
N LEU A 404 -0.63 -35.22 12.47
CA LEU A 404 -1.12 -35.27 11.08
C LEU A 404 -0.14 -34.70 10.04
N PHE A 405 0.98 -34.09 10.49
CA PHE A 405 2.03 -33.60 9.60
C PHE A 405 3.38 -34.15 10.02
N THR A 406 4.19 -34.53 9.04
CA THR A 406 5.63 -34.72 9.26
C THR A 406 6.38 -33.61 8.52
N GLN A 407 7.42 -33.09 9.16
CA GLN A 407 8.25 -32.06 8.58
C GLN A 407 9.01 -32.63 7.38
N LEU A 408 8.86 -32.00 6.22
CA LEU A 408 9.59 -32.39 5.03
C LEU A 408 10.98 -31.72 5.02
N TYR A 409 11.02 -30.39 5.06
CA TYR A 409 12.26 -29.62 5.11
C TYR A 409 12.08 -28.29 5.88
N VAL A 410 13.16 -27.80 6.49
CA VAL A 410 13.27 -26.41 6.96
C VAL A 410 14.36 -25.75 6.11
N LEU A 411 13.96 -24.82 5.26
CA LEU A 411 14.86 -24.06 4.42
C LEU A 411 15.35 -22.83 5.21
N PRO A 412 16.64 -22.76 5.56
CA PRO A 412 17.19 -21.54 6.14
C PRO A 412 17.20 -20.45 5.07
N LEU A 413 16.73 -19.25 5.42
CA LEU A 413 16.92 -18.07 4.59
C LEU A 413 18.30 -17.49 4.94
N ASP A 414 19.35 -17.98 4.29
CA ASP A 414 20.68 -17.39 4.43
C ASP A 414 20.64 -15.91 4.02
N ARG A 415 21.24 -15.04 4.86
CA ARG A 415 21.28 -13.58 4.67
C ARG A 415 22.19 -13.12 3.50
N THR A 416 22.53 -14.00 2.56
CA THR A 416 23.51 -13.74 1.49
C THR A 416 22.90 -13.36 0.14
N LEU A 417 21.69 -12.80 0.12
CA LEU A 417 21.12 -12.10 -1.05
C LEU A 417 21.45 -10.59 -1.04
N ASN A 418 22.63 -10.22 -0.57
CA ASN A 418 23.24 -8.89 -0.74
C ASN A 418 24.74 -9.07 -1.03
N GLN A 419 25.09 -9.38 -2.29
CA GLN A 419 26.37 -9.02 -2.90
C GLN A 419 26.14 -8.62 -4.35
#